data_AF-G7EJK3-F1
#
_entry.id   AF-G7EJK3-F1
#
_cell.length_a   1.000
_cell.length_b   1.000
_cell.length_c   1.000
_cell.angle_alpha   90.00
_cell.angle_beta   90.00
_cell.angle_gamma   90.00
#
_symmetry.space_group_name_H-M   'P 1'
#
loop_
_entity.id
_entity.type
_entity.pdbx_description
1 polymer ?
#
loop_
_entity_poly.entity_id
_entity_poly.type
_entity_poly.pdbx_seq_one_letter_code
_entity_poly.pdbx_strand_id
1 'polypeptide(L)' 'MQKLKKKYVTSSSGQKELRYFIETTLHAGEHSWPIEITLTSRATMKFRMLLGRTAMENRIVVDPALSQLLGRKV' A
#
# COMPACT_ATOMS: atom_id res chain seq x y z
N MET A 1 2.44 -25.58 6.71
CA MET A 1 1.38 -24.56 6.60
C MET A 1 2.00 -23.20 6.95
N GLN A 2 2.03 -22.24 6.03
CA GLN A 2 2.68 -20.95 6.26
C GLN A 2 1.80 -20.10 7.19
N LYS A 3 2.35 -19.62 8.31
CA LYS A 3 1.58 -18.90 9.33
C LYS A 3 1.37 -17.45 8.88
N LEU A 4 0.12 -17.03 8.69
CA LEU A 4 -0.22 -15.65 8.32
C LEU A 4 0.13 -14.68 9.46
N LYS A 5 1.00 -13.70 9.19
CA LYS A 5 1.39 -12.63 10.12
C LYS A 5 0.21 -11.69 10.36
N LYS A 6 -0.15 -11.45 11.63
CA LYS A 6 -1.14 -10.45 12.03
C LYS A 6 -0.58 -9.56 13.13
N LYS A 7 -0.84 -8.25 13.06
CA LYS A 7 -0.48 -7.28 14.12
C LYS A 7 -1.56 -6.20 14.22
N TYR A 8 -1.65 -5.57 15.39
CA TYR A 8 -2.44 -4.35 15.54
C TYR A 8 -1.79 -3.21 14.77
N VAL A 9 -2.58 -2.52 13.96
CA VAL A 9 -2.16 -1.38 13.15
C VAL A 9 -3.05 -0.20 13.50
N THR A 10 -2.43 0.95 13.75
CA THR A 10 -3.14 2.21 14.00
C THR A 10 -3.31 2.95 12.66
N SER A 11 -4.53 3.32 12.31
CA SER A 11 -4.82 4.14 11.13
C SER A 11 -4.38 5.59 11.34
N SER A 12 -4.37 6.38 10.25
CA SER A 12 -4.19 7.84 10.33
C SER A 12 -5.32 8.54 11.11
N SER A 13 -6.49 7.91 11.26
CA SER A 13 -7.60 8.38 12.09
C SER A 13 -7.49 7.95 13.56
N GLY A 14 -6.40 7.29 13.97
CA GLY A 14 -6.16 6.85 15.35
C GLY A 14 -6.84 5.53 15.74
N GLN A 15 -7.61 4.92 14.84
CA GLN A 15 -8.28 3.64 15.11
C GLN A 15 -7.31 2.47 15.01
N LYS A 16 -7.39 1.53 15.96
CA LYS A 16 -6.57 0.31 15.96
C LYS A 16 -7.36 -0.88 15.42
N GLU A 17 -6.73 -1.66 14.56
CA GLU A 17 -7.32 -2.85 13.94
C GLU A 17 -6.28 -3.98 13.84
N LEU A 18 -6.68 -5.22 14.07
CA LEU A 18 -5.84 -6.40 13.81
C LEU A 18 -5.85 -6.68 12.30
N ARG A 19 -4.70 -6.54 11.64
CA ARG A 19 -4.60 -6.73 10.18
C ARG A 19 -3.66 -7.86 9.81
N TYR A 20 -4.00 -8.54 8.72
CA TYR A 20 -3.10 -9.48 8.05
C TYR A 20 -2.02 -8.73 7.28
N PHE A 21 -0.80 -9.24 7.33
CA PHE A 21 0.32 -8.79 6.53
C PHE A 21 0.55 -9.81 5.43
N ILE A 22 0.64 -9.32 4.19
CA ILE A 22 0.95 -10.13 3.02
C ILE A 22 2.07 -9.47 2.22
N GLU A 23 2.86 -10.28 1.54
CA GLU A 23 3.78 -9.81 0.52
C GLU A 23 3.07 -9.83 -0.84
N THR A 24 3.30 -8.80 -1.66
CA THR A 24 2.83 -8.74 -3.04
C THR A 24 3.80 -7.93 -3.89
N THR A 25 3.75 -8.10 -5.21
CA THR A 25 4.52 -7.26 -6.12
C THR A 25 3.73 -5.98 -6.42
N LEU A 26 4.33 -4.83 -6.13
CA LEU A 26 3.84 -3.54 -6.61
C LEU A 26 4.33 -3.30 -8.03
N HIS A 27 3.42 -2.94 -8.92
CA HIS A 27 3.74 -2.45 -10.26
C HIS A 27 3.47 -0.94 -10.31
N ALA A 28 4.51 -0.15 -10.60
CA ALA A 28 4.46 1.30 -10.68
C ALA A 28 5.13 1.79 -11.98
N GLY A 29 4.33 2.05 -13.00
CA GLY A 29 4.82 2.32 -14.36
C GLY A 29 5.61 1.13 -14.92
N GLU A 30 6.90 1.34 -15.19
CA GLU A 30 7.83 0.32 -15.65
C GLU A 30 8.64 -0.36 -14.53
N HIS A 31 8.44 0.08 -13.28
CA HIS A 31 9.12 -0.50 -12.13
C HIS A 31 8.24 -1.51 -11.42
N SER A 32 8.86 -2.56 -10.86
CA SER A 32 8.15 -3.56 -10.05
C SER A 32 9.05 -4.09 -8.95
N TRP A 33 8.51 -4.23 -7.73
CA TRP A 33 9.26 -4.74 -6.58
C TRP A 33 8.32 -5.34 -5.52
N PRO A 34 8.82 -6.27 -4.68
CA PRO A 34 8.04 -6.81 -3.58
C PRO A 34 7.79 -5.76 -2.50
N ILE A 35 6.57 -5.73 -1.96
CA ILE A 35 6.17 -4.89 -0.84
C ILE A 35 5.38 -5.72 0.18
N GLU A 36 5.48 -5.35 1.46
CA GLU A 36 4.58 -5.86 2.50
C GLU A 36 3.41 -4.88 2.68
N ILE A 37 2.17 -5.39 2.62
CA ILE A 37 0.96 -4.59 2.83
C ILE A 37 0.07 -5.20 3.91
N THR A 38 -0.76 -4.35 4.52
CA THR A 38 -1.78 -4.78 5.48
C THR A 38 -3.16 -4.79 4.84
N LEU A 39 -3.93 -5.87 5.03
CA LEU A 39 -5.30 -5.98 4.53
C LEU A 39 -6.30 -5.34 5.50
N THR A 40 -7.18 -4.49 4.98
CA THR A 40 -8.30 -3.86 5.69
C THR A 40 -9.37 -3.43 4.67
N SER A 41 -10.63 -3.38 5.07
CA SER A 41 -11.73 -2.93 4.20
C SER A 41 -11.70 -1.40 4.05
N ARG A 42 -11.66 -0.93 2.80
CA ARG A 42 -11.67 0.51 2.44
C ARG A 42 -12.72 0.83 1.37
N ALA A 43 -13.83 0.08 1.36
CA ALA A 43 -14.86 0.15 0.32
C ALA A 43 -15.43 1.57 0.11
N THR A 44 -15.47 2.39 1.16
CA THR A 44 -16.00 3.75 1.14
C THR A 44 -14.99 4.81 0.70
N MET A 45 -13.70 4.46 0.52
CA MET A 45 -12.66 5.43 0.16
C MET A 45 -12.53 5.58 -1.36
N LYS A 46 -12.32 6.82 -1.83
CA LYS A 46 -11.98 7.13 -3.23
C LYS A 46 -10.76 6.33 -3.70
N PHE A 47 -9.73 6.25 -2.87
CA PHE A 47 -8.55 5.42 -3.08
C PHE A 47 -8.54 4.30 -2.04
N ARG A 48 -8.72 3.05 -2.51
CA ARG A 48 -8.81 1.87 -1.64
C ARG A 48 -7.46 1.36 -1.16
N MET A 49 -6.36 1.82 -1.75
CA MET A 49 -5.01 1.47 -1.35
C MET A 49 -4.31 2.71 -0.82
N LEU A 50 -3.66 2.59 0.33
CA LEU A 50 -2.72 3.58 0.85
C LEU A 50 -1.32 3.00 0.71
N LEU A 51 -0.48 3.64 -0.10
CA LEU A 51 0.92 3.25 -0.24
C LEU A 51 1.74 3.99 0.81
N GLY A 52 2.32 3.24 1.76
CA GLY A 52 3.13 3.80 2.83
C GLY A 52 4.55 4.13 2.39
N ARG A 53 5.28 4.92 3.21
CA ARG A 53 6.66 5.33 2.93
C ARG A 53 7.62 4.16 2.70
N THR A 54 7.51 3.08 3.49
CA THR A 54 8.35 1.88 3.36
C THR A 54 8.23 1.22 1.98
N ALA A 55 7.04 1.23 1.39
CA ALA A 55 6.84 0.67 0.05
C ALA A 55 7.43 1.57 -1.05
N MET A 56 7.62 2.87 -0.78
CA MET A 56 8.15 3.87 -1.70
C MET A 56 9.66 4.14 -1.53
N GLU A 57 10.24 3.71 -0.41
CA GLU A 57 11.59 4.04 0.01
C GLU A 57 12.63 3.70 -1.08
N ASN A 58 13.46 4.70 -1.42
CA ASN A 58 14.48 4.64 -2.47
C ASN A 58 13.96 4.29 -3.88
N ARG A 59 12.65 4.43 -4.14
CA ARG A 59 12.02 4.01 -5.41
C ARG A 59 11.06 5.04 -6.00
N ILE A 60 10.33 5.77 -5.16
CA ILE A 60 9.32 6.77 -5.60
C ILE A 60 9.60 8.11 -4.93
N VAL A 61 9.56 9.18 -5.74
CA VAL A 61 9.43 10.57 -5.28
C VAL A 61 8.01 11.05 -5.58
N VAL A 62 7.35 11.63 -4.58
CA VAL A 62 5.98 12.15 -4.72
C VAL A 62 6.04 13.66 -4.87
N ASP A 63 5.57 14.17 -6.01
CA ASP A 63 5.24 15.59 -6.20
C ASP A 63 3.73 15.79 -6.00
N PRO A 64 3.28 16.46 -4.92
CA PRO A 64 1.86 16.69 -4.64
C PRO A 64 1.13 17.55 -5.68
N ALA A 65 1.85 18.31 -6.51
CA ALA A 65 1.26 19.12 -7.57
C ALA A 65 0.84 18.30 -8.80
N LEU A 66 1.30 17.05 -8.89
CA LEU A 66 1.06 16.17 -10.02
C LEU A 66 0.09 15.04 -9.66
N SER A 67 -0.57 14.47 -10.66
CA SER A 67 -1.53 13.36 -10.47
C SER A 67 -1.54 12.43 -11.67
N GLN A 68 -1.73 11.12 -11.41
CA GLN A 68 -1.90 10.08 -12.43
C GLN A 68 -0.72 9.90 -13.41
N LEU A 69 0.52 10.15 -12.98
CA LEU A 69 1.72 10.07 -13.82
C LEU A 69 2.08 8.66 -14.32
N LEU A 70 1.66 7.60 -13.62
CA LEU A 70 2.03 6.21 -13.94
C LEU A 70 1.13 5.56 -15.00
N GLY A 71 0.15 6.30 -15.52
CA GLY A 71 -0.79 5.82 -16.53
C GLY A 71 -1.65 4.64 -16.07
N ARG A 72 -2.28 3.98 -17.03
CA ARG A 72 -3.02 2.73 -16.84
C ARG A 72 -2.35 1.68 -17.73
N LYS A 73 -1.71 0.67 -17.13
CA LYS A 73 -1.44 -0.56 -17.87
C LYS A 73 -2.79 -1.23 -18.10
N VAL A 74 -3.16 -1.35 -19.38
CA VAL A 74 -4.36 -2.05 -19.86
C VAL A 74 -4.15 -3.54 -19.68
#